data_AF-A0ABD5AYZ8-F1
#
_entry.id   AF-A0ABD5AYZ8-F1
#
_cell.length_a   1.000
_cell.length_b   1.000
_cell.length_c   1.000
_cell.angle_alpha   90.00
_cell.angle_beta   90.00
_cell.angle_gamma   90.00
#
_symmetry.space_group_name_H-M   'P 1'
#
loop_
_entity.id
_entity.type
_entity.pdbx_description
1 polymer ?
#
loop_
_entity_poly.entity_id
_entity_poly.type
_entity_poly.pdbx_seq_one_letter_code
_entity_poly.pdbx_strand_id
1 'polypeptide(L)' 'MEERIGLIDIGSNTIRLVIFGYNKKTGLNEILNIKTPARLSQYLTKSNEMNY' A
#
# COMPACT_ATOMS: atom_id res chain seq x y z
N MET A 1 -17.33 -10.81 -14.01
CA MET A 1 -16.01 -10.15 -13.94
C MET A 1 -15.58 -10.22 -12.48
N GLU A 2 -14.39 -10.75 -12.18
CA GLU A 2 -13.90 -10.73 -10.79
C GLU A 2 -13.54 -9.29 -10.41
N GLU A 3 -14.18 -8.78 -9.36
CA GLU A 3 -13.87 -7.45 -8.83
C GLU A 3 -12.55 -7.52 -8.07
N ARG A 4 -11.65 -6.57 -8.35
CA ARG A 4 -10.37 -6.44 -7.65
C ARG A 4 -10.32 -5.09 -6.96
N ILE A 5 -9.88 -5.11 -5.71
CA ILE A 5 -9.69 -3.91 -4.89
C ILE A 5 -8.20 -3.78 -4.61
N GLY A 6 -7.63 -2.64 -4.96
CA GLY A 6 -6.28 -2.26 -4.56
C GLY A 6 -6.31 -1.38 -3.32
N LEU A 7 -5.60 -1.79 -2.27
CA LEU A 7 -5.34 -0.99 -1.09
C LEU A 7 -3.86 -0.58 -1.10
N ILE A 8 -3.61 0.73 -1.08
CA ILE A 8 -2.26 1.29 -0.91
C ILE A 8 -2.20 1.94 0.47
N ASP A 9 -1.23 1.51 1.28
CA ASP A 9 -0.89 2.10 2.56
C ASP A 9 0.49 2.75 2.47
N ILE A 10 0.57 4.03 2.85
CA ILE A 10 1.78 4.86 2.74
C ILE A 10 2.21 5.26 4.15
N GLY A 11 3.09 4.46 4.73
CA GLY A 11 3.74 4.76 6.00
C GLY A 11 5.03 5.54 5.83
N SER A 12 5.46 6.20 6.91
CA SER A 12 6.71 6.96 6.96
C SER A 12 7.97 6.12 6.67
N ASN A 13 7.91 4.80 6.87
CA ASN A 13 9.03 3.89 6.61
C ASN A 13 8.80 2.96 5.42
N THR A 14 7.56 2.68 5.06
CA THR A 14 7.21 1.59 4.15
C THR A 14 5.94 1.93 3.39
N ILE A 15 5.90 1.59 2.11
CA ILE A 15 4.69 1.61 1.29
C ILE A 15 4.26 0.16 1.05
N ARG A 16 2.97 -0.12 1.16
CA ARG A 16 2.38 -1.44 0.92
C ARG A 16 1.28 -1.36 -0.13
N LEU A 17 1.27 -2.33 -1.04
CA LEU A 17 0.17 -2.60 -1.95
C LEU A 17 -0.43 -3.95 -1.61
N VAL A 18 -1.73 -3.98 -1.33
CA VAL A 18 -2.51 -5.22 -1.18
C VAL A 18 -3.57 -5.26 -2.26
N ILE A 19 -3.62 -6.34 -3.04
CA ILE A 19 -4.69 -6.59 -4.00
C ILE A 19 -5.61 -7.64 -3.40
N PHE A 20 -6.88 -7.31 -3.26
CA PHE A 20 -7.93 -8.25 -2.92
C PHE A 20 -8.75 -8.61 -4.15
N GLY A 21 -9.19 -9.86 -4.23
CA GLY A 21 -10.21 -10.30 -5.18
C GLY A 21 -11.48 -10.69 -4.43
N TYR A 22 -12.63 -10.27 -4.94
CA TYR A 22 -13.91 -10.71 -4.42
C TYR A 22 -14.49 -11.87 -5.24
N ASN A 23 -14.81 -12.96 -4.57
CA ASN A 23 -15.50 -14.11 -5.13
C ASN A 23 -16.75 -14.42 -4.30
N LYS A 24 -17.92 -14.58 -4.93
CA LYS A 24 -19.19 -14.82 -4.21
C LYS A 24 -19.20 -16.06 -3.31
N LYS A 25 -18.34 -17.06 -3.58
CA LYS A 25 -18.25 -18.30 -2.80
C LYS A 25 -17.30 -18.19 -1.61
N THR A 26 -16.18 -17.49 -1.77
CA THR A 26 -15.10 -17.44 -0.76
C THR A 26 -14.98 -16.08 -0.07
N GLY A 27 -15.66 -15.06 -0.57
CA GLY A 27 -15.56 -13.68 -0.08
C GLY A 27 -14.35 -12.94 -0.64
N LEU A 28 -13.84 -11.98 0.16
CA LEU A 28 -12.63 -11.22 -0.11
C LEU A 28 -11.38 -12.08 0.18
N ASN A 29 -10.56 -12.29 -0.86
CA ASN A 29 -9.28 -13.00 -0.74
C ASN A 29 -8.13 -12.03 -1.00
N GLU A 30 -7.07 -12.10 -0.19
CA GLU A 30 -5.79 -11.45 -0.51
C GLU A 30 -5.13 -12.20 -1.68
N ILE A 31 -4.88 -11.49 -2.79
CA ILE A 31 -4.22 -12.04 -3.99
C ILE A 31 -2.73 -11.71 -3.97
N LEU A 32 -2.40 -10.47 -3.59
CA LEU A 32 -1.05 -9.96 -3.67
C LEU A 32 -0.81 -9.01 -2.51
N ASN A 33 0.41 -9.04 -1.99
CA ASN A 33 0.82 -8.22 -0.87
C ASN A 33 2.31 -7.88 -1.02
N ILE A 34 2.56 -6.69 -1.54
CA ILE A 34 3.91 -6.17 -1.77
C ILE A 34 4.21 -5.12 -0.70
N LYS A 35 5.37 -5.26 -0.07
CA LYS A 35 5.91 -4.32 0.91
C LYS A 35 7.25 -3.79 0.41
N THR A 36 7.37 -2.48 0.27
CA THR A 36 8.62 -1.85 -0.17
C THR A 36 9.08 -0.82 0.88
N PRO A 37 10.35 -0.87 1.32
CA PRO A 37 10.90 0.17 2.18
C PRO A 37 10.96 1.49 1.40
N ALA A 38 10.44 2.55 2.00
CA ALA A 38 10.38 3.88 1.37
C ALA A 38 11.05 4.96 2.22
N ARG A 39 11.14 4.79 3.55
CA ARG A 39 11.81 5.72 4.49
C ARG A 39 11.43 7.21 4.26
N LEU A 40 10.18 7.47 3.89
CA LEU A 40 9.63 8.79 3.62
C LEU A 40 9.95 9.83 4.71
N SER A 41 10.00 9.45 5.98
CA SER A 41 10.38 10.36 7.06
C SER A 41 11.80 10.91 6.95
N GLN A 42 12.72 10.21 6.29
CA GLN A 42 14.10 10.69 6.09
C GLN A 42 14.18 11.80 5.04
N TYR A 43 13.14 11.93 4.21
CA TYR A 43 13.02 12.96 3.20
C TYR A 43 12.28 14.20 3.72
N LEU A 44 11.81 14.21 4.98
CA LEU A 44 11.18 15.38 5.57
C LEU A 44 12.22 16.42 5.98
N THR A 45 12.03 17.65 5.52
CA THR A 45 12.77 18.82 5.98
C THR A 45 12.27 19.26 7.36
N LYS A 46 13.00 20.20 7.99
CA LYS A 46 12.55 20.84 9.24
C LYS A 46 11.25 21.66 9.08
N SER A 47 10.91 22.04 7.86
CA SER A 47 9.66 22.72 7.51
C SER A 47 8.50 21.75 7.22
N ASN A 48 8.68 20.44 7.43
CA ASN A 48 7.72 19.38 7.10
C ASN A 48 7.40 19.28 5.59
N GLU A 49 8.37 19.63 4.75
CA GLU A 49 8.29 19.45 3.29
C GLU A 49 9.08 18.21 2.89
N MET A 50 8.68 17.55 1.81
CA MET A 50 9.45 16.42 1.25
C MET A 50 10.55 16.95 0.32
N ASN A 51 11.79 16.48 0.49
CA ASN A 51 12.93 16.79 -0.38
C ASN A 51 13.69 15.51 -0.75
N TYR A 52 14.08 15.36 -2.03
CA TYR A 52 14.69 14.15 -2.60
C TYR A 52 16.21 14.28 -2.72
#